data_AF-A0A1G0YS36-F1
#
_entry.id   AF-A0A1G0YS36-F1
#
_cell.length_a   1.000
_cell.length_b   1.000
_cell.length_c   1.000
_cell.angle_alpha   90.00
_cell.angle_beta   90.00
_cell.angle_gamma   90.00
#
_symmetry.space_group_name_H-M   'P 1'
#
loop_
_entity.id
_entity.type
_entity.pdbx_description
1 polymer ?
#
loop_
_entity_poly.entity_id
_entity_poly.type
_entity_poly.pdbx_seq_one_letter_code
_entity_poly.pdbx_strand_id
1 'polypeptide(L)'
;MKNGNTSLKNGRREAFCRKVADGTIQSEAYKELYGIKQKNIAAAAAARLCKIREVADRLTYLKEEIAEKILWTRREAGLVLSTIARDESKEPPDRIKAIQELNKMCGYHAPKQLQSVDSTNLVVFASRDGTKPR
;
A
#
# COMPACT_ATOMS: atom_id res chain seq x y z
N MET A 1 13.35 16.99 16.23
CA MET A 1 13.98 15.65 16.35
C MET A 1 12.86 14.63 16.23
N LYS A 2 12.95 13.62 15.35
CA LYS A 2 11.93 12.55 15.33
C LYS A 2 12.01 11.79 16.67
N ASN A 3 10.97 11.85 17.49
CA ASN A 3 10.90 11.08 18.74
C ASN A 3 10.96 9.59 18.38
N GLY A 4 11.73 8.77 19.12
CA GLY A 4 11.81 7.32 18.87
C GLY A 4 12.95 6.83 17.97
N ASN A 5 13.89 7.69 17.55
CA ASN A 5 15.08 7.26 16.78
C ASN A 5 15.98 6.27 17.56
N THR A 6 16.12 6.47 18.87
CA THR A 6 16.91 5.59 19.73
C THR A 6 16.15 4.33 20.13
N SER A 7 16.83 3.18 20.11
CA SER A 7 16.30 1.91 20.61
C SER A 7 15.82 2.03 22.05
N LEU A 8 14.69 1.38 22.37
CA LEU A 8 14.18 1.34 23.74
C LEU A 8 15.16 0.62 24.68
N LYS A 9 15.34 1.13 25.91
CA LYS A 9 16.18 0.50 26.94
C LYS A 9 15.71 -0.91 27.30
N ASN A 10 14.40 -1.17 27.21
CA ASN A 10 13.83 -2.48 27.46
C ASN A 10 13.80 -3.30 26.16
N GLY A 11 14.68 -4.30 26.07
CA GLY A 11 14.82 -5.15 24.88
C GLY A 11 13.54 -5.87 24.45
N ARG A 12 12.65 -6.25 25.39
CA ARG A 12 11.36 -6.88 25.03
C ARG A 12 10.39 -5.89 24.39
N ARG A 13 10.43 -4.62 24.80
CA ARG A 13 9.60 -3.55 24.20
C ARG A 13 10.11 -3.17 22.82
N GLU A 14 11.43 -3.11 22.65
CA GLU A 14 12.05 -2.91 21.33
C GLU A 14 11.68 -4.06 20.37
N ALA A 15 11.81 -5.31 20.80
CA ALA A 15 11.43 -6.49 20.01
C ALA A 15 9.94 -6.46 19.61
N PHE A 16 9.07 -6.00 20.52
CA PHE A 16 7.65 -5.79 20.24
C PHE A 16 7.43 -4.74 19.16
N CYS A 17 8.09 -3.58 19.27
CA CYS A 17 7.96 -2.51 18.27
C CYS A 17 8.39 -2.97 16.87
N ARG A 18 9.49 -3.71 16.77
CA ARG A 18 9.98 -4.26 15.49
C ARG A 18 8.98 -5.23 14.87
N LYS A 19 8.55 -6.26 15.61
CA LYS A 19 7.56 -7.24 15.11
C LYS A 19 6.26 -6.58 14.62
N VAL A 20 5.78 -5.57 15.32
CA VAL A 20 4.56 -4.85 14.95
C VAL A 20 4.80 -3.93 13.74
N ALA A 21 5.97 -3.30 13.63
CA ALA A 21 6.34 -2.51 12.46
C ALA A 21 6.49 -3.38 11.21
N ASP A 22 6.98 -4.61 11.36
CA ASP A 22 7.11 -5.62 10.29
C ASP A 22 5.76 -6.20 9.82
N GLY A 23 4.64 -5.84 10.47
CA GLY A 23 3.29 -6.23 10.06
C GLY A 23 2.63 -7.30 10.93
N THR A 24 3.25 -7.74 12.02
CA THR A 24 2.61 -8.68 12.96
C THR A 24 1.50 -8.00 13.76
N ILE A 25 0.40 -8.71 14.01
CA ILE A 25 -0.69 -8.21 14.87
C ILE A 25 -0.17 -8.01 16.30
N GLN A 26 -0.50 -6.87 16.91
CA GLN A 26 -0.02 -6.49 18.25
C GLN A 26 -0.25 -7.56 19.33
N SER A 27 -1.41 -8.21 19.32
CA SER A 27 -1.75 -9.25 20.30
C SER A 27 -0.90 -10.51 20.14
N GLU A 28 -0.54 -10.87 18.91
CA GLU A 28 0.31 -12.02 18.59
C GLU A 28 1.78 -11.73 18.94
N ALA A 29 2.27 -10.55 18.56
CA ALA A 29 3.61 -10.10 18.93
C ALA A 29 3.80 -10.08 20.46
N TYR A 30 2.79 -9.61 21.20
CA TYR A 30 2.83 -9.62 22.65
C TYR A 30 2.77 -11.04 23.23
N LYS A 31 1.89 -11.89 22.70
CA LYS A 31 1.75 -13.28 23.12
C LYS A 31 3.06 -14.06 22.96
N GLU A 32 3.74 -13.89 21.83
CA GLU A 32 5.00 -14.55 21.53
C GLU A 32 6.13 -14.08 22.45
N LEU A 33 6.29 -12.76 22.61
CA LEU A 33 7.40 -12.19 23.40
C LEU A 33 7.25 -12.36 24.91
N TYR A 34 6.02 -12.42 25.41
CA TYR A 34 5.72 -12.48 26.85
C TYR A 34 5.10 -13.82 27.29
N GLY A 35 4.96 -14.80 26.39
CA GLY A 35 4.51 -16.16 26.72
C GLY A 35 3.05 -16.27 27.18
N ILE A 36 2.18 -15.36 26.76
CA ILE A 36 0.78 -15.33 27.24
C ILE A 36 -0.10 -16.31 26.45
N LYS A 37 -0.67 -17.32 27.12
CA LYS A 37 -1.50 -18.34 26.44
C LYS A 37 -2.82 -17.77 25.89
N GLN A 38 -3.48 -16.90 26.65
CA GLN A 38 -4.80 -16.36 26.33
C GLN A 38 -4.75 -15.11 25.43
N LYS A 39 -5.50 -15.13 24.32
CA LYS A 39 -5.52 -14.05 23.33
C LYS A 39 -6.07 -12.73 23.89
N ASN A 40 -7.14 -12.79 24.70
CA ASN A 40 -7.79 -11.59 25.24
C ASN A 40 -6.87 -10.80 26.19
N ILE A 41 -6.14 -11.52 27.05
CA ILE A 41 -5.15 -10.93 27.96
C ILE A 41 -4.01 -10.30 27.16
N ALA A 42 -3.48 -11.02 26.16
CA ALA A 42 -2.42 -10.50 25.30
C ALA A 42 -2.85 -9.25 24.53
N ALA A 43 -4.08 -9.21 24.01
CA ALA A 43 -4.62 -8.05 23.31
C ALA A 43 -4.76 -6.82 24.23
N ALA A 44 -5.33 -7.00 25.43
CA ALA A 44 -5.47 -5.92 26.39
C ALA A 44 -4.10 -5.38 26.86
N ALA A 45 -3.13 -6.27 27.09
CA ALA A 45 -1.79 -5.90 27.50
C ALA A 45 -1.00 -5.21 26.37
N ALA A 46 -1.11 -5.69 25.13
CA ALA A 46 -0.52 -5.05 23.96
C ALA A 46 -1.07 -3.63 23.76
N ALA A 47 -2.40 -3.45 23.88
CA ALA A 47 -3.01 -2.13 23.79
C ALA A 47 -2.51 -1.17 24.88
N ARG A 48 -2.29 -1.65 26.11
CA ARG A 48 -1.67 -0.86 27.18
C ARG A 48 -0.22 -0.51 26.86
N LEU A 49 0.54 -1.44 26.28
CA LEU A 49 1.93 -1.23 25.90
C LEU A 49 2.04 -0.15 24.81
N CYS A 50 1.15 -0.15 23.82
CA CYS A 50 1.08 0.86 22.77
C CYS A 50 0.71 2.27 23.27
N LYS A 51 0.12 2.41 24.47
CA LYS A 51 -0.20 3.72 25.07
C LYS A 51 1.01 4.35 25.77
N ILE A 52 2.09 3.60 26.00
CA ILE A 52 3.31 4.14 26.58
C ILE A 52 3.97 5.03 25.53
N ARG A 53 4.19 6.31 25.87
CA ARG A 53 4.73 7.32 24.95
C ARG A 53 5.98 6.85 24.19
N GLU A 54 6.95 6.29 24.91
CA GLU A 54 8.20 5.79 24.30
C GLU A 54 7.98 4.68 23.26
N VAL A 55 7.01 3.80 23.50
CA VAL A 55 6.66 2.69 22.60
C VAL A 55 5.92 3.22 21.38
N ALA A 56 4.96 4.13 21.59
CA ALA A 56 4.22 4.77 20.51
C ALA A 56 5.17 5.53 19.57
N ASP A 57 6.06 6.36 20.12
CA ASP A 57 7.05 7.12 19.37
C ASP A 57 7.96 6.18 18.56
N ARG A 58 8.46 5.10 19.18
CA ARG A 58 9.31 4.10 18.51
C ARG A 58 8.58 3.39 17.38
N LEU A 59 7.33 3.01 17.59
CA LEU A 59 6.53 2.30 16.59
C LEU A 59 6.24 3.20 15.38
N THR A 60 5.92 4.47 15.62
CA THR A 60 5.74 5.46 14.55
C THR A 60 7.04 5.63 13.75
N TYR A 61 8.17 5.81 14.43
CA TYR A 61 9.48 5.94 13.78
C TYR A 61 9.81 4.72 12.89
N LEU A 62 9.64 3.50 13.41
CA LEU A 62 9.93 2.29 12.64
C LEU A 62 9.02 2.14 11.42
N LYS A 63 7.74 2.48 11.55
CA LYS A 63 6.80 2.47 10.43
C LYS A 63 7.15 3.52 9.38
N GLU A 64 7.56 4.72 9.81
CA GLU A 64 8.06 5.75 8.91
C GLU A 64 9.34 5.32 8.21
N GLU A 65 10.28 4.69 8.91
CA GLU A 65 11.53 4.19 8.32
C GLU A 65 11.27 3.07 7.31
N ILE A 66 10.35 2.14 7.63
CA ILE A 66 9.91 1.10 6.70
C ILE A 66 9.18 1.73 5.52
N ALA A 67 8.29 2.71 5.75
CA ALA A 67 7.61 3.42 4.68
C ALA A 67 8.59 4.18 3.78
N GLU A 68 9.59 4.87 4.34
CA GLU A 68 10.67 5.56 3.63
C GLU A 68 11.54 4.57 2.82
N LYS A 69 11.81 3.36 3.33
CA LYS A 69 12.53 2.29 2.60
C LYS A 69 11.70 1.63 1.52
N ILE A 70 10.40 1.41 1.77
CA ILE A 70 9.44 0.94 0.77
C ILE A 70 9.26 2.02 -0.31
N LEU A 71 9.38 3.30 0.08
CA LEU A 71 9.61 4.44 -0.79
C LEU A 71 11.02 4.41 -1.43
N TRP A 72 11.50 3.27 -1.93
CA TRP A 72 12.29 3.33 -3.16
C TRP A 72 11.37 3.95 -4.20
N THR A 73 11.53 5.26 -4.33
CA THR A 73 10.45 6.11 -4.80
C THR A 73 10.25 5.83 -6.28
N ARG A 74 9.02 6.02 -6.78
CA ARG A 74 8.75 6.07 -8.22
C ARG A 74 9.77 6.96 -8.98
N ARG A 75 10.34 7.96 -8.29
CA ARG A 75 11.37 8.86 -8.79
C ARG A 75 12.77 8.23 -8.84
N GLU A 76 13.20 7.51 -7.81
CA GLU A 76 14.48 6.77 -7.83
C GLU A 76 14.43 5.64 -8.86
N ALA A 77 13.31 4.90 -8.89
CA ALA A 77 13.04 3.92 -9.94
C ALA A 77 13.06 4.57 -11.33
N GLY A 78 12.41 5.73 -11.49
CA GLY A 78 12.43 6.49 -12.74
C GLY A 78 13.83 7.00 -13.12
N LEU A 79 14.64 7.44 -12.15
CA LEU A 79 16.00 7.90 -12.40
C LEU A 79 16.87 6.76 -12.91
N VAL A 80 16.83 5.59 -12.26
CA VAL A 80 17.55 4.39 -12.68
C VAL A 80 17.10 3.92 -14.06
N LEU A 81 15.80 3.93 -14.34
CA LEU A 81 15.31 3.57 -15.68
C LEU A 81 15.74 4.61 -16.74
N SER A 82 15.78 5.89 -16.39
CA SER A 82 16.20 6.96 -17.31
C SER A 82 17.70 6.90 -17.63
N THR A 83 18.54 6.50 -16.66
CA THR A 83 19.97 6.30 -16.89
C THR A 83 20.19 5.11 -17.83
N ILE A 84 19.49 4.00 -17.62
CA ILE A 84 19.55 2.83 -18.52
C ILE A 84 19.08 3.17 -19.93
N ALA A 85 17.98 3.92 -20.08
CA ALA A 85 17.45 4.30 -21.38
C ALA A 85 18.43 5.17 -22.21
N ARG A 86 19.21 6.02 -21.52
CA ARG A 86 20.15 6.98 -22.13
C ARG A 86 21.58 6.45 -22.28
N ASP A 87 21.90 5.34 -21.63
CA ASP A 87 23.23 4.74 -21.70
C ASP A 87 23.47 4.07 -23.06
N GLU A 88 24.30 4.69 -23.89
CA GLU A 88 24.64 4.20 -25.23
C GLU A 88 25.51 2.93 -25.20
N SER A 89 26.12 2.60 -24.06
CA SER A 89 26.87 1.36 -23.88
C SER A 89 25.96 0.13 -23.69
N LYS A 90 24.65 0.33 -23.54
CA LYS A 90 23.66 -0.73 -23.37
C LYS A 90 23.07 -1.17 -24.70
N GLU A 91 22.81 -2.47 -24.80
CA GLU A 91 22.15 -3.06 -25.95
C GLU A 91 20.78 -2.39 -26.21
N PRO A 92 20.44 -2.12 -27.49
CA PRO A 92 19.14 -1.52 -27.86
C PRO A 92 17.90 -2.15 -27.18
N PRO A 93 17.77 -3.49 -27.06
CA PRO A 93 16.62 -4.09 -26.37
C PRO A 93 16.50 -3.70 -24.90
N ASP A 94 17.61 -3.51 -24.17
CA ASP A 94 17.57 -3.15 -22.75
C ASP A 94 17.13 -1.70 -22.54
N ARG A 95 17.57 -0.83 -23.44
CA ARG A 95 17.13 0.58 -23.49
C ARG A 95 15.64 0.68 -23.80
N ILE A 96 15.14 -0.11 -24.76
CA ILE A 96 13.71 -0.15 -25.12
C ILE A 96 12.85 -0.62 -23.93
N LYS A 97 13.29 -1.66 -23.21
CA LYS A 97 12.57 -2.14 -22.02
C LYS A 97 12.50 -1.08 -20.93
N ALA A 98 13.60 -0.37 -20.67
CA ALA A 98 13.62 0.73 -19.68
C ALA A 98 12.66 1.87 -20.06
N ILE A 99 12.59 2.22 -21.34
CA ILE A 99 11.63 3.21 -21.87
C ILE A 99 10.19 2.72 -21.74
N GLN A 100 9.91 1.45 -22.05
CA GLN A 100 8.57 0.87 -21.89
C GLN A 100 8.11 0.90 -20.44
N GLU A 101 8.99 0.54 -19.50
CA GLU A 101 8.67 0.55 -18.08
C GLU A 101 8.46 1.98 -17.56
N LEU A 102 9.26 2.96 -18.01
CA LEU A 102 9.00 4.38 -17.77
C LEU A 102 7.64 4.82 -18.31
N ASN A 103 7.27 4.38 -19.51
CA ASN A 103 6.00 4.74 -20.14
C ASN A 103 4.79 4.13 -19.41
N LYS A 104 4.90 2.89 -18.92
CA LYS A 104 3.89 2.27 -18.05
C LYS A 104 3.79 3.02 -16.73
N MET A 105 4.92 3.32 -16.10
CA MET A 105 4.96 4.09 -14.86
C MET A 105 4.30 5.45 -15.05
N CYS A 106 4.49 6.14 -16.18
CA CYS A 106 3.91 7.46 -16.46
C CYS A 106 2.48 7.42 -17.03
N GLY A 107 1.90 6.25 -17.26
CA GLY A 107 0.53 6.11 -17.77
C GLY A 107 0.37 6.40 -19.27
N TYR A 108 1.46 6.55 -20.03
CA TYR A 108 1.41 6.76 -21.49
C TYR A 108 0.87 5.55 -22.27
N HIS A 109 0.80 4.39 -21.62
CA HIS A 109 0.36 3.14 -22.22
C HIS A 109 -1.07 2.72 -21.83
N ALA A 110 -1.83 3.57 -21.13
CA ALA A 110 -3.20 3.27 -20.74
C ALA A 110 -4.11 3.20 -21.97
N PRO A 111 -4.85 2.08 -22.20
CA PRO A 111 -5.80 2.01 -23.31
C PRO A 111 -6.90 3.06 -23.11
N LYS A 112 -7.14 3.87 -24.15
CA LYS A 112 -8.26 4.83 -24.19
C LYS A 112 -9.56 4.03 -24.06
N GLN A 113 -10.21 4.08 -22.90
CA GLN A 113 -11.51 3.44 -22.75
C GLN A 113 -12.55 4.22 -23.55
N LEU A 114 -13.02 3.64 -24.66
CA LEU A 114 -14.20 4.11 -25.38
C LEU A 114 -15.41 3.80 -24.49
N GLN A 115 -16.03 4.83 -23.92
CA GLN A 115 -17.33 4.67 -23.26
C GLN A 115 -18.39 4.48 -24.35
N SER A 116 -19.02 3.30 -24.39
CA SER A 116 -20.27 3.10 -25.13
C SER A 116 -21.38 3.81 -24.35
N VAL A 117 -21.92 4.88 -24.90
CA VAL A 117 -23.19 5.44 -24.43
C VAL A 117 -24.31 4.64 -25.10
N ASP A 118 -24.87 3.68 -24.37
CA ASP A 118 -26.01 2.89 -24.83
C ASP A 118 -27.28 3.77 -24.85
N SER A 119 -27.62 4.24 -26.03
CA SER A 119 -28.82 5.02 -26.32
C SER A 119 -30.06 4.13 -26.42
N THR A 120 -30.57 3.62 -25.29
CA THR A 120 -31.89 2.96 -25.28
C THR A 120 -32.79 3.54 -24.21
N ASN A 121 -33.46 4.64 -24.55
CA ASN A 121 -34.73 5.03 -23.94
C ASN A 121 -35.57 5.82 -24.97
N LEU A 122 -36.15 5.08 -25.93
CA LEU A 122 -37.33 5.53 -26.67
C LEU A 122 -38.50 4.68 -26.19
N VAL A 123 -39.18 5.14 -25.14
CA VAL A 123 -40.48 4.59 -24.74
C VAL A 123 -41.51 5.20 -25.68
N VAL A 124 -41.92 4.45 -26.71
CA VAL A 124 -43.07 4.80 -27.54
C VAL A 124 -44.33 4.45 -26.75
N PHE A 125 -45.01 5.48 -26.23
CA PHE A 125 -46.37 5.33 -25.70
C PHE A 125 -47.35 5.28 -26.87
N ALA A 126 -47.69 4.07 -27.34
CA ALA A 126 -48.84 3.89 -28.22
C ALA A 126 -50.11 3.82 -27.38
N SER A 127 -50.96 4.84 -27.52
CA SER A 127 -52.20 4.98 -26.78
C SER A 127 -53.28 4.00 -27.24
N ARG A 128 -53.98 3.51 -26.21
CA ARG A 128 -55.28 2.85 -26.09
C ARG A 128 -56.30 3.17 -27.21
N ASP A 129 -56.70 2.13 -27.95
CA ASP A 129 -58.04 1.88 -28.50
C ASP A 129 -58.00 0.47 -29.16
N GLY A 130 -58.89 -0.50 -28.93
CA GLY A 130 -60.21 -0.47 -28.35
C GLY A 130 -61.26 -1.11 -29.28
N THR A 131 -61.05 -2.32 -29.84
CA THR A 131 -62.13 -3.21 -30.37
C THR A 131 -61.56 -4.53 -30.94
N LYS A 132 -62.13 -5.68 -30.55
CA LYS A 132 -61.96 -6.98 -31.24
C LYS A 132 -63.18 -7.20 -32.16
N PRO A 133 -63.02 -7.59 -33.44
CA PRO A 133 -64.14 -8.07 -34.24
C PRO A 133 -64.45 -9.54 -33.93
N ARG A 134 -65.73 -9.90 -34.11
CA ARG A 134 -66.37 -11.20 -33.85
C ARG A 134 -65.89 -12.31 -34.78
#